data_AF-A0A0K1JML6-F1
#
_entry.id   AF-A0A0K1JML6-F1
#
_cell.length_a   1.000
_cell.length_b   1.000
_cell.length_c   1.000
_cell.angle_alpha   90.00
_cell.angle_beta   90.00
_cell.angle_gamma   90.00
#
_symmetry.space_group_name_H-M   'P 1'
#
loop_
_entity.id
_entity.type
_entity.pdbx_description
1 polymer ?
#
loop_
_entity_poly.entity_id
_entity_poly.type
_entity_poly.pdbx_seq_one_letter_code
_entity_poly.pdbx_strand_id
1 'polypeptide(L)'
;MEITLDDAATRLGVNQRQAQRLAQTGRLQVVRRVGRSVLVDDESVTSILRGQHSRGRRWTANTAWAAIELLQQGETTRLVGSARSRLKRRLGEVSVEELVRLASDRALTRRYTQTRRTRAALATELALSGVSRLGEDELGVDLDLTRAEGDRVEGYTLAVNELEQRFGLIGDAEGDVLVHATEVPFVIGSVTTALDLIERGLTREKAAATRYLESVL
;
A
#
# COMPACT_ATOMS: atom_id res chain seq x y z
N MET A 1 -18.86 -6.76 -1.81
CA MET A 1 -19.74 -7.45 -0.83
C MET A 1 -19.07 -7.32 0.52
N GLU A 2 -19.81 -7.13 1.61
CA GLU A 2 -19.23 -6.99 2.95
C GLU A 2 -19.36 -8.30 3.72
N ILE A 3 -18.31 -8.71 4.43
CA ILE A 3 -18.34 -9.83 5.38
C ILE A 3 -17.82 -9.39 6.74
N THR A 4 -18.11 -10.16 7.80
CA THR A 4 -17.56 -9.83 9.12
C THR A 4 -16.06 -10.15 9.17
N LEU A 5 -15.32 -9.46 10.04
CA LEU A 5 -13.91 -9.75 10.28
C LEU A 5 -13.68 -11.19 10.77
N ASP A 6 -14.65 -11.76 11.49
CA ASP A 6 -14.61 -13.15 11.97
C ASP A 6 -14.82 -14.15 10.82
N ASP A 7 -15.74 -13.85 9.88
CA ASP A 7 -15.89 -14.64 8.65
C ASP A 7 -14.63 -14.55 7.78
N ALA A 8 -14.04 -13.36 7.68
CA ALA A 8 -12.78 -13.15 6.97
C ALA A 8 -11.64 -13.94 7.61
N ALA A 9 -11.53 -13.94 8.95
CA ALA A 9 -10.54 -14.73 9.67
C ALA A 9 -10.69 -16.24 9.37
N THR A 10 -11.93 -16.73 9.40
CA THR A 10 -12.28 -18.11 9.08
C THR A 10 -11.89 -18.48 7.65
N ARG A 11 -12.25 -17.65 6.66
CA ARG A 11 -11.90 -17.86 5.25
C ARG A 11 -10.39 -17.85 5.01
N LEU A 12 -9.67 -16.96 5.69
CA LEU A 12 -8.23 -16.82 5.58
C LEU A 12 -7.44 -17.89 6.35
N GLY A 13 -8.09 -18.71 7.17
CA GLY A 13 -7.44 -19.69 8.04
C GLY A 13 -6.55 -19.06 9.10
N VAL A 14 -6.84 -17.83 9.52
CA VAL A 14 -6.06 -17.06 10.50
C VAL A 14 -6.87 -16.83 11.77
N ASN A 15 -6.20 -16.54 12.89
CA ASN A 15 -6.91 -16.17 14.11
C ASN A 15 -7.41 -14.72 14.05
N GLN A 16 -8.34 -14.38 14.96
CA GLN A 16 -8.96 -13.06 15.03
C GLN A 16 -7.94 -11.93 15.20
N ARG A 17 -6.88 -12.12 15.99
CA ARG A 17 -5.81 -11.11 16.17
C ARG A 17 -5.05 -10.86 14.87
N GLN A 18 -4.81 -11.90 14.08
CA GLN A 18 -4.17 -11.79 12.77
C GLN A 18 -5.09 -11.08 11.77
N ALA A 19 -6.38 -11.39 11.74
CA ALA A 19 -7.35 -10.66 10.92
C ALA A 19 -7.42 -9.18 11.30
N GLN A 20 -7.45 -8.86 12.59
CA GLN A 20 -7.37 -7.48 13.11
C GLN A 20 -6.09 -6.78 12.66
N ARG A 21 -4.94 -7.47 12.72
CA ARG A 21 -3.66 -6.92 12.24
C ARG A 21 -3.71 -6.65 10.72
N LEU A 22 -4.32 -7.52 9.93
CA LEU A 22 -4.49 -7.30 8.49
C LEU A 22 -5.39 -6.08 8.22
N ALA A 23 -6.44 -5.88 9.02
CA ALA A 23 -7.26 -4.67 8.96
C ALA A 23 -6.49 -3.40 9.35
N GLN A 24 -5.74 -3.43 10.47
CA GLN A 24 -4.91 -2.31 10.95
C GLN A 24 -3.79 -1.93 9.98
N THR A 25 -3.24 -2.89 9.25
CA THR A 25 -2.23 -2.65 8.20
C THR A 25 -2.86 -2.25 6.85
N GLY A 26 -4.19 -2.19 6.77
CA GLY A 26 -4.94 -1.89 5.56
C GLY A 26 -4.84 -2.98 4.48
N ARG A 27 -4.33 -4.17 4.80
CA ARG A 27 -4.31 -5.32 3.88
C ARG A 27 -5.70 -5.94 3.72
N LEU A 28 -6.50 -5.86 4.77
CA LEU A 28 -7.92 -6.18 4.78
C LEU A 28 -8.67 -4.85 4.79
N GLN A 29 -9.48 -4.60 3.75
CA GLN A 29 -10.16 -3.30 3.61
C GLN A 29 -11.37 -3.27 4.53
N VAL A 30 -11.32 -2.39 5.54
CA VAL A 30 -12.44 -2.16 6.45
C VAL A 30 -13.44 -1.24 5.76
N VAL A 31 -14.71 -1.67 5.74
CA VAL A 31 -15.79 -0.89 5.14
C VAL A 31 -16.51 -0.07 6.19
N ARG A 32 -16.86 -0.67 7.33
CA ARG A 32 -17.52 0.00 8.46
C ARG A 32 -17.58 -0.87 9.71
N ARG A 33 -17.95 -0.29 10.84
CA ARG A 33 -18.33 -1.02 12.06
C ARG A 33 -19.84 -1.02 12.27
N VAL A 34 -20.35 -2.17 12.70
CA VAL A 34 -21.75 -2.33 13.14
C VAL A 34 -21.72 -2.90 14.56
N GLY A 35 -22.00 -2.04 15.54
CA GLY A 35 -21.88 -2.38 16.96
C GLY A 35 -20.44 -2.76 17.33
N ARG A 36 -20.22 -4.02 17.70
CA ARG A 36 -18.88 -4.56 18.03
C ARG A 36 -18.20 -5.25 16.85
N SER A 37 -18.91 -5.46 15.74
CA SER A 37 -18.42 -6.20 14.58
C SER A 37 -17.82 -5.25 13.55
N VAL A 38 -16.63 -5.58 13.04
CA VAL A 38 -15.99 -4.88 11.93
C VAL A 38 -16.39 -5.59 10.64
N LEU A 39 -16.94 -4.84 9.68
CA LEU A 39 -17.25 -5.31 8.34
C LEU A 39 -16.12 -4.95 7.39
N VAL A 40 -15.74 -5.92 6.57
CA VAL A 40 -14.61 -5.85 5.65
C VAL A 40 -15.06 -6.23 4.25
N ASP A 41 -14.35 -5.71 3.26
CA ASP A 41 -14.65 -5.97 1.86
C ASP A 41 -14.19 -7.38 1.45
N ASP A 42 -15.11 -8.18 0.93
CA ASP A 42 -14.89 -9.57 0.52
C ASP A 42 -13.88 -9.69 -0.65
N GLU A 43 -13.80 -8.67 -1.50
CA GLU A 43 -12.82 -8.63 -2.59
C GLU A 43 -11.40 -8.55 -2.02
N SER A 44 -11.19 -7.76 -0.97
CA SER A 44 -9.90 -7.71 -0.26
C SER A 44 -9.50 -9.06 0.36
N VAL A 45 -10.46 -9.83 0.87
CA VAL A 45 -10.23 -11.18 1.41
C VAL A 45 -9.85 -12.16 0.31
N THR A 46 -10.61 -12.15 -0.78
CA THR A 46 -10.35 -12.99 -1.97
C THR A 46 -8.99 -12.69 -2.58
N SER A 47 -8.59 -11.41 -2.63
CA SER A 47 -7.26 -10.99 -3.07
C SER A 47 -6.14 -11.59 -2.21
N ILE A 48 -6.29 -11.56 -0.88
CA ILE A 48 -5.30 -12.16 0.04
C ILE A 48 -5.21 -13.67 -0.18
N LEU A 49 -6.35 -14.37 -0.32
CA LEU A 49 -6.39 -15.81 -0.58
C LEU A 49 -5.64 -16.18 -1.87
N ARG A 50 -5.87 -15.45 -2.97
CA ARG A 50 -5.12 -15.66 -4.21
C ARG A 50 -3.62 -15.50 -4.01
N GLY A 51 -3.20 -14.46 -3.28
CA GLY A 51 -1.80 -14.21 -2.96
C GLY A 51 -1.14 -15.25 -2.04
N GLN A 52 -1.89 -15.94 -1.17
CA GLN A 52 -1.36 -17.00 -0.30
C GLN A 52 -0.86 -18.22 -1.08
N HIS A 53 -1.46 -18.51 -2.23
CA HIS A 53 -1.08 -19.66 -3.07
C HIS A 53 0.16 -19.41 -3.94
N SER A 54 0.60 -18.16 -4.06
CA SER A 54 1.75 -17.79 -4.88
C SER A 54 3.07 -18.11 -4.14
N ARG A 55 4.02 -18.75 -4.84
CA ARG A 55 5.31 -19.21 -4.28
C ARG A 55 6.39 -18.11 -4.23
N GLY A 56 7.34 -18.23 -3.30
CA GLY A 56 8.54 -17.37 -3.21
C GLY A 56 8.55 -16.41 -2.03
N ARG A 57 9.75 -16.08 -1.54
CA ARG A 57 9.95 -15.10 -0.46
C ARG A 57 9.74 -13.69 -1.01
N ARG A 58 9.09 -12.83 -0.23
CA ARG A 58 8.98 -11.39 -0.50
C ARG A 58 10.36 -10.74 -0.58
N TRP A 59 10.47 -9.65 -1.33
CA TRP A 59 11.68 -8.87 -1.38
C TRP A 59 11.88 -8.11 -0.07
N THR A 60 13.14 -7.97 0.33
CA THR A 60 13.49 -7.02 1.40
C THR A 60 13.11 -5.60 0.97
N ALA A 61 12.90 -4.69 1.92
CA ALA A 61 12.59 -3.31 1.59
C ALA A 61 13.60 -2.70 0.60
N ASN A 62 14.91 -2.95 0.80
CA ASN A 62 15.94 -2.46 -0.12
C ASN A 62 15.80 -3.01 -1.54
N THR A 63 15.50 -4.31 -1.70
CA THR A 63 15.27 -4.92 -3.02
C THR A 63 13.97 -4.42 -3.66
N ALA A 64 12.92 -4.22 -2.87
CA ALA A 64 11.65 -3.68 -3.37
C ALA A 64 11.83 -2.24 -3.88
N TRP A 65 12.53 -1.38 -3.13
CA TRP A 65 12.83 -0.02 -3.60
C TRP A 65 13.77 0.01 -4.80
N ALA A 66 14.73 -0.92 -4.89
CA ALA A 66 15.55 -1.06 -6.09
C ALA A 66 14.73 -1.44 -7.33
N ALA A 67 13.71 -2.30 -7.16
CA ALA A 67 12.79 -2.67 -8.22
C ALA A 67 11.93 -1.48 -8.67
N ILE A 68 11.42 -0.71 -7.70
CA ILE A 68 10.65 0.51 -7.95
C ILE A 68 11.48 1.54 -8.71
N GLU A 69 12.72 1.81 -8.29
CA GLU A 69 13.64 2.71 -9.00
C GLU A 69 13.90 2.24 -10.43
N LEU A 70 14.12 0.93 -10.64
CA LEU A 70 14.30 0.37 -11.97
C LEU A 70 13.10 0.58 -12.89
N LEU A 71 11.88 0.40 -12.38
CA LEU A 71 10.65 0.60 -13.17
C LEU A 71 10.33 2.08 -13.39
N GLN A 72 10.66 2.94 -12.41
CA GLN A 72 10.33 4.36 -12.47
C GLN A 72 11.37 5.19 -13.23
N GLN A 73 12.65 4.82 -13.16
CA GLN A 73 13.79 5.60 -13.64
C GLN A 73 14.71 4.82 -14.60
N GLY A 74 14.51 3.51 -14.78
CA GLY A 74 15.36 2.65 -15.61
C GLY A 74 16.68 2.20 -14.95
N GLU A 75 17.04 2.80 -13.82
CA GLU A 75 18.27 2.54 -13.07
C GLU A 75 18.07 2.49 -11.56
N THR A 76 19.03 1.89 -10.87
CA THR A 76 19.12 1.87 -9.40
C THR A 76 20.58 1.75 -9.00
N THR A 77 20.96 2.44 -7.92
CA THR A 77 22.28 2.35 -7.29
C THR A 77 22.27 1.45 -6.04
N ARG A 78 21.08 1.04 -5.58
CA ARG A 78 20.90 0.17 -4.39
C ARG A 78 21.44 -1.23 -4.56
N LEU A 79 21.48 -1.70 -5.82
CA LEU A 79 21.99 -2.99 -6.20
C LEU A 79 22.95 -2.81 -7.38
N VAL A 80 24.06 -3.55 -7.34
CA VAL A 80 25.11 -3.49 -8.38
C VAL A 80 25.40 -4.88 -8.94
N GLY A 81 26.04 -4.91 -10.11
CA GLY A 81 26.52 -6.13 -10.75
C GLY A 81 25.44 -7.21 -10.89
N SER A 82 25.77 -8.43 -10.46
CA SER A 82 24.91 -9.60 -10.62
C SER A 82 23.56 -9.49 -9.90
N ALA A 83 23.48 -8.78 -8.77
CA ALA A 83 22.22 -8.59 -8.04
C ALA A 83 21.24 -7.72 -8.85
N ARG A 84 21.75 -6.62 -9.44
CA ARG A 84 20.96 -5.75 -10.33
C ARG A 84 20.49 -6.49 -11.58
N SER A 85 21.38 -7.25 -12.22
CA SER A 85 21.03 -8.02 -13.43
C SER A 85 19.97 -9.10 -13.16
N ARG A 86 20.08 -9.81 -12.02
CA ARG A 86 19.05 -10.78 -11.61
C ARG A 86 17.70 -10.12 -11.34
N LEU A 87 17.71 -8.94 -10.70
CA LEU A 87 16.47 -8.20 -10.46
C LEU A 87 15.83 -7.70 -11.77
N LYS A 88 16.61 -7.13 -12.69
CA LYS A 88 16.11 -6.74 -14.03
C LYS A 88 15.50 -7.92 -14.78
N ARG A 89 16.19 -9.06 -14.83
CA ARG A 89 15.64 -10.27 -15.45
C ARG A 89 14.36 -10.72 -14.76
N ARG A 90 14.33 -10.71 -13.42
CA ARG A 90 13.15 -11.10 -12.65
C ARG A 90 11.97 -10.18 -12.95
N LEU A 91 12.18 -8.88 -13.10
CA LEU A 91 11.13 -7.92 -13.43
C LEU A 91 10.46 -8.23 -14.77
N GLY A 92 11.22 -8.64 -15.79
CA GLY A 92 10.66 -9.06 -17.09
C GLY A 92 9.93 -10.41 -17.08
N GLU A 93 9.84 -11.10 -15.94
CA GLU A 93 9.19 -12.41 -15.81
C GLU A 93 7.99 -12.39 -14.84
N VAL A 94 7.83 -11.32 -14.03
CA VAL A 94 6.78 -11.26 -13.01
C VAL A 94 5.51 -10.62 -13.57
N SER A 95 4.36 -11.15 -13.16
CA SER A 95 3.08 -10.45 -13.36
C SER A 95 2.95 -9.28 -12.37
N VAL A 96 1.99 -8.38 -12.62
CA VAL A 96 1.66 -7.30 -11.68
C VAL A 96 1.28 -7.84 -10.30
N GLU A 97 0.46 -8.89 -10.24
CA GLU A 97 0.08 -9.52 -8.96
C GLU A 97 1.32 -10.04 -8.21
N GLU A 98 2.26 -10.65 -8.93
CA GLU A 98 3.49 -11.13 -8.36
C GLU A 98 4.40 -9.97 -7.89
N LEU A 99 4.51 -8.89 -8.67
CA LEU A 99 5.25 -7.68 -8.32
C LEU A 99 4.71 -7.06 -7.02
N VAL A 100 3.39 -6.83 -6.94
CA VAL A 100 2.73 -6.25 -5.76
C VAL A 100 3.04 -7.08 -4.52
N ARG A 101 2.89 -8.40 -4.61
CA ARG A 101 3.19 -9.30 -3.51
C ARG A 101 4.68 -9.29 -3.15
N LEU A 102 5.59 -9.36 -4.12
CA LEU A 102 7.03 -9.37 -3.87
C LEU A 102 7.50 -8.06 -3.23
N ALA A 103 6.95 -6.92 -3.66
CA ALA A 103 7.26 -5.60 -3.15
C ALA A 103 6.44 -5.18 -1.91
N SER A 104 5.59 -6.06 -1.37
CA SER A 104 4.70 -5.73 -0.25
C SER A 104 5.42 -5.44 1.08
N ASP A 105 6.69 -5.85 1.22
CA ASP A 105 7.53 -5.54 2.37
C ASP A 105 8.39 -4.27 2.15
N ARG A 106 8.09 -3.44 1.13
CA ARG A 106 8.75 -2.13 0.89
C ARG A 106 8.57 -1.15 2.05
N ALA A 107 7.45 -1.26 2.76
CA ALA A 107 7.12 -0.47 3.93
C ALA A 107 6.10 -1.22 4.82
N LEU A 108 6.12 -0.92 6.11
CA LEU A 108 5.11 -1.32 7.06
C LEU A 108 3.99 -0.28 7.08
N THR A 109 2.84 -0.63 6.49
CA THR A 109 1.67 0.25 6.52
C THR A 109 0.92 0.13 7.84
N ARG A 110 0.53 1.28 8.40
CA ARG A 110 -0.33 1.39 9.58
C ARG A 110 -1.44 2.40 9.32
N ARG A 111 -2.62 2.10 9.84
CA ARG A 111 -3.80 2.96 9.74
C ARG A 111 -4.06 3.65 11.08
N TYR A 112 -4.39 4.93 11.01
CA TYR A 112 -4.57 5.80 12.16
C TYR A 112 -5.80 6.68 12.02
N THR A 113 -6.36 7.02 13.17
CA THR A 113 -7.22 8.19 13.34
C THR A 113 -6.40 9.29 14.00
N GLN A 114 -6.65 10.54 13.61
CA GLN A 114 -5.95 11.70 14.15
C GLN A 114 -6.77 12.32 15.30
N THR A 115 -6.15 12.56 16.45
CA THR A 115 -6.80 13.24 17.58
C THR A 115 -6.88 14.76 17.41
N ARG A 116 -6.02 15.34 16.58
CA ARG A 116 -5.91 16.78 16.33
C ARG A 116 -6.38 17.10 14.92
N ARG A 117 -7.06 18.24 14.71
CA ARG A 117 -7.42 18.72 13.36
C ARG A 117 -6.23 19.39 12.67
N THR A 118 -5.14 18.67 12.47
CA THR A 118 -3.91 19.15 11.79
C THR A 118 -3.58 18.32 10.54
N ARG A 119 -4.63 17.89 9.83
CA ARG A 119 -4.54 17.00 8.66
C ARG A 119 -3.71 17.58 7.51
N ALA A 120 -3.92 18.85 7.16
CA ALA A 120 -3.12 19.51 6.13
C ALA A 120 -1.63 19.55 6.50
N ALA A 121 -1.31 19.85 7.76
CA ALA A 121 0.07 19.84 8.25
C ALA A 121 0.68 18.43 8.32
N LEU A 122 -0.14 17.40 8.55
CA LEU A 122 0.31 16.01 8.45
C LEU A 122 0.66 15.66 7.01
N ALA A 123 -0.18 16.04 6.05
CA ALA A 123 0.06 15.77 4.64
C ALA A 123 1.37 16.39 4.14
N THR A 124 1.75 17.57 4.64
CA THR A 124 3.03 18.22 4.30
C THR A 124 4.27 17.53 4.87
N GLU A 125 4.12 16.67 5.88
CA GLU A 125 5.22 15.93 6.52
C GLU A 125 5.35 14.50 5.99
N LEU A 126 4.40 14.06 5.16
CA LEU A 126 4.41 12.77 4.50
C LEU A 126 4.84 12.92 3.05
N ALA A 127 5.58 11.95 2.55
CA ALA A 127 5.77 11.81 1.11
C ALA A 127 4.52 11.14 0.52
N LEU A 128 3.59 11.96 0.02
CA LEU A 128 2.24 11.51 -0.38
C LEU A 128 2.27 10.49 -1.51
N SER A 129 1.49 9.42 -1.35
CA SER A 129 1.34 8.32 -2.31
C SER A 129 -0.12 7.90 -2.40
N GLY A 130 -0.40 6.82 -3.15
CA GLY A 130 -1.73 6.25 -3.33
C GLY A 130 -2.76 7.30 -3.73
N VAL A 131 -3.91 7.31 -3.06
CA VAL A 131 -5.02 8.23 -3.39
C VAL A 131 -4.69 9.69 -3.08
N SER A 132 -3.80 9.96 -2.12
CA SER A 132 -3.44 11.32 -1.74
C SER A 132 -2.59 12.03 -2.79
N ARG A 133 -1.93 11.29 -3.69
CA ARG A 133 -1.14 11.84 -4.79
C ARG A 133 -1.95 12.11 -6.07
N LEU A 134 -3.16 11.55 -6.20
CA LEU A 134 -4.03 11.69 -7.38
C LEU A 134 -4.57 13.12 -7.63
N GLY A 135 -4.19 14.10 -6.81
CA GLY A 135 -4.59 15.50 -6.93
C GLY A 135 -3.44 16.50 -7.01
N GLU A 136 -2.17 16.06 -7.04
CA GLU A 136 -1.02 16.96 -6.97
C GLU A 136 -0.30 17.22 -8.31
N ASP A 137 -0.37 16.36 -9.34
CA ASP A 137 0.18 16.63 -10.70
C ASP A 137 -0.06 15.48 -11.71
N GLU A 138 0.56 15.57 -12.93
CA GLU A 138 0.57 14.70 -14.15
C GLU A 138 0.18 13.21 -13.99
N LEU A 139 0.42 12.62 -12.83
CA LEU A 139 0.09 11.25 -12.47
C LEU A 139 -1.42 10.94 -12.50
N GLY A 140 -2.26 11.91 -12.12
CA GLY A 140 -3.72 11.79 -12.28
C GLY A 140 -4.13 11.73 -13.75
N VAL A 141 -3.35 12.35 -14.64
CA VAL A 141 -3.54 12.26 -16.10
C VAL A 141 -3.01 10.92 -16.62
N ASP A 142 -1.81 10.51 -16.22
CA ASP A 142 -1.20 9.23 -16.62
C ASP A 142 -2.06 8.01 -16.24
N LEU A 143 -2.75 8.09 -15.10
CA LEU A 143 -3.64 7.03 -14.62
C LEU A 143 -5.11 7.25 -15.00
N ASP A 144 -5.47 8.40 -15.60
CA ASP A 144 -6.85 8.84 -15.84
C ASP A 144 -7.72 8.76 -14.56
N LEU A 145 -7.16 9.23 -13.44
CA LEU A 145 -7.76 9.22 -12.12
C LEU A 145 -7.82 10.62 -11.54
N THR A 146 -9.01 10.98 -11.08
CA THR A 146 -9.25 12.13 -10.21
C THR A 146 -9.30 11.67 -8.76
N ARG A 147 -8.68 12.46 -7.87
CA ARG A 147 -8.82 12.28 -6.43
C ARG A 147 -10.32 12.31 -6.06
N ALA A 148 -10.81 11.23 -5.46
CA ALA A 148 -12.14 11.24 -4.86
C ALA A 148 -12.18 12.24 -3.70
N GLU A 149 -13.25 13.01 -3.58
CA GLU A 149 -13.49 13.85 -2.40
C GLU A 149 -13.55 12.95 -1.17
N GLY A 150 -12.54 13.10 -0.32
CA GLY A 150 -12.28 12.16 0.75
C GLY A 150 -11.05 12.59 1.50
N ASP A 151 -11.24 12.83 2.77
CA ASP A 151 -10.31 13.44 3.71
C ASP A 151 -9.14 12.49 4.09
N ARG A 152 -8.87 11.46 3.27
CA ARG A 152 -7.83 10.46 3.51
C ARG A 152 -6.45 11.02 3.20
N VAL A 153 -5.51 10.74 4.10
CA VAL A 153 -4.10 11.07 3.94
C VAL A 153 -3.29 9.78 3.92
N GLU A 154 -2.55 9.56 2.84
CA GLU A 154 -1.72 8.40 2.61
C GLU A 154 -0.31 8.83 2.16
N GLY A 155 0.73 8.30 2.82
CA GLY A 155 2.09 8.62 2.44
C GLY A 155 3.16 7.90 3.23
N TYR A 156 4.42 8.08 2.81
CA TYR A 156 5.59 7.43 3.37
C TYR A 156 6.31 8.30 4.38
N THR A 157 6.95 7.66 5.35
CA THR A 157 7.84 8.30 6.31
C THR A 157 8.96 7.36 6.75
N LEU A 158 10.09 7.96 7.12
CA LEU A 158 11.19 7.30 7.85
C LEU A 158 11.03 7.41 9.37
N ALA A 159 10.13 8.28 9.85
CA ALA A 159 10.06 8.77 11.23
C ALA A 159 8.64 8.61 11.80
N VAL A 160 8.13 7.37 11.78
CA VAL A 160 6.74 7.09 12.16
C VAL A 160 6.44 7.42 13.62
N ASN A 161 7.39 7.22 14.53
CA ASN A 161 7.19 7.44 15.97
C ASN A 161 7.10 8.93 16.29
N GLU A 162 7.92 9.76 15.65
CA GLU A 162 7.90 11.22 15.77
C GLU A 162 6.58 11.78 15.24
N LEU A 163 6.13 11.24 14.11
CA LEU A 163 4.89 11.64 13.46
C LEU A 163 3.66 11.22 14.30
N GLU A 164 3.66 10.02 14.88
CA GLU A 164 2.65 9.57 15.85
C GLU A 164 2.52 10.53 17.04
N GLN A 165 3.65 10.92 17.65
CA GLN A 165 3.68 11.82 18.80
C GLN A 165 3.25 13.24 18.46
N ARG A 166 3.76 13.80 17.35
CA ARG A 166 3.52 15.20 16.96
C ARG A 166 2.07 15.44 16.54
N PHE A 167 1.49 14.50 15.79
CA PHE A 167 0.14 14.62 15.23
C PHE A 167 -0.93 13.90 16.05
N GLY A 168 -0.54 13.18 17.11
CA GLY A 168 -1.46 12.44 17.97
C GLY A 168 -2.18 11.35 17.18
N LEU A 169 -1.42 10.56 16.40
CA LEU A 169 -1.95 9.45 15.63
C LEU A 169 -2.21 8.27 16.55
N ILE A 170 -3.42 7.72 16.49
CA ILE A 170 -3.82 6.54 17.26
C ILE A 170 -4.18 5.46 16.27
N GLY A 171 -3.57 4.28 16.44
CA GLY A 171 -3.83 3.13 15.56
C GLY A 171 -5.32 2.78 15.53
N ASP A 172 -5.90 2.81 14.34
CA ASP A 172 -7.32 2.60 14.12
C ASP A 172 -7.55 1.89 12.79
N ALA A 173 -8.24 0.76 12.83
CA ALA A 173 -8.54 -0.03 11.64
C ALA A 173 -9.54 0.66 10.70
N GLU A 174 -10.30 1.63 11.20
CA GLU A 174 -11.22 2.47 10.42
C GLU A 174 -10.64 3.84 10.11
N GLY A 175 -9.42 4.11 10.59
CA GLY A 175 -8.76 5.38 10.41
C GLY A 175 -8.59 5.78 8.95
N ASP A 176 -8.62 7.07 8.71
CA ASP A 176 -8.52 7.69 7.40
C ASP A 176 -7.09 8.16 7.07
N VAL A 177 -6.14 7.99 8.00
CA VAL A 177 -4.71 8.21 7.79
C VAL A 177 -4.01 6.87 7.57
N LEU A 178 -3.28 6.74 6.47
CA LEU A 178 -2.42 5.60 6.16
C LEU A 178 -0.97 6.08 6.11
N VAL A 179 -0.12 5.50 6.97
CA VAL A 179 1.31 5.81 6.99
C VAL A 179 2.08 4.55 6.60
N HIS A 180 2.93 4.69 5.57
CA HIS A 180 3.86 3.67 5.13
C HIS A 180 5.23 3.95 5.77
N ALA A 181 5.53 3.24 6.86
CA ALA A 181 6.79 3.38 7.56
C ALA A 181 7.86 2.46 6.95
N THR A 182 9.03 3.01 6.63
CA THR A 182 10.19 2.24 6.16
C THR A 182 11.45 2.73 6.85
N GLU A 183 12.44 1.86 7.03
CA GLU A 183 13.74 2.21 7.62
C GLU A 183 14.79 2.54 6.56
N VAL A 184 14.50 2.27 5.28
CA VAL A 184 15.37 2.58 4.15
C VAL A 184 14.82 3.76 3.36
N PRO A 185 15.70 4.59 2.75
CA PRO A 185 15.27 5.65 1.84
C PRO A 185 14.33 5.11 0.77
N PHE A 186 13.37 5.91 0.32
CA PHE A 186 12.35 5.51 -0.64
C PHE A 186 12.20 6.55 -1.75
N VAL A 187 11.53 6.16 -2.84
CA VAL A 187 11.21 7.05 -3.95
C VAL A 187 9.71 7.04 -4.18
N ILE A 188 9.10 8.21 -4.29
CA ILE A 188 7.68 8.31 -4.65
C ILE A 188 7.55 8.72 -6.11
N GLY A 189 6.66 8.04 -6.81
CA GLY A 189 6.25 8.35 -8.17
C GLY A 189 5.20 7.36 -8.62
N SER A 190 5.03 7.24 -9.95
CA SER A 190 3.91 6.52 -10.54
C SER A 190 3.89 5.03 -10.20
N VAL A 191 5.05 4.37 -10.19
CA VAL A 191 5.16 2.95 -9.81
C VAL A 191 4.78 2.73 -8.34
N THR A 192 5.36 3.50 -7.41
CA THR A 192 5.02 3.39 -5.97
C THR A 192 3.54 3.66 -5.72
N THR A 193 3.01 4.70 -6.36
CA THR A 193 1.60 5.09 -6.25
C THR A 193 0.68 3.99 -6.77
N ALA A 194 0.99 3.41 -7.93
CA ALA A 194 0.22 2.31 -8.50
C ALA A 194 0.25 1.07 -7.58
N LEU A 195 1.41 0.73 -6.98
CA LEU A 195 1.48 -0.35 -6.00
C LEU A 195 0.57 -0.10 -4.79
N ASP A 196 0.54 1.13 -4.26
CA ASP A 196 -0.32 1.49 -3.13
C ASP A 196 -1.81 1.45 -3.52
N LEU A 197 -2.16 1.94 -4.71
CA LEU A 197 -3.53 1.89 -5.24
C LEU A 197 -4.01 0.45 -5.48
N ILE A 198 -3.17 -0.46 -5.97
CA ILE A 198 -3.56 -1.86 -6.13
C ILE A 198 -3.81 -2.51 -4.77
N GLU A 199 -2.97 -2.22 -3.78
CA GLU A 199 -3.12 -2.79 -2.44
C GLU A 199 -4.32 -2.19 -1.69
N ARG A 200 -4.65 -0.90 -1.89
CA ARG A 200 -5.53 -0.15 -0.98
C ARG A 200 -6.55 0.79 -1.61
N GLY A 201 -6.51 0.97 -2.91
CA GLY A 201 -7.47 1.76 -3.66
C GLY A 201 -8.81 1.07 -3.84
N LEU A 202 -9.77 1.81 -4.38
CA LEU A 202 -11.05 1.31 -4.84
C LEU A 202 -10.91 0.55 -6.16
N THR A 203 -11.96 -0.17 -6.58
CA THR A 203 -11.94 -1.01 -7.79
C THR A 203 -11.46 -0.24 -9.04
N ARG A 204 -11.88 1.02 -9.23
CA ARG A 204 -11.43 1.86 -10.36
C ARG A 204 -9.94 2.17 -10.30
N GLU A 205 -9.46 2.55 -9.12
CA GLU A 205 -8.06 2.92 -8.88
C GLU A 205 -7.15 1.71 -9.05
N LYS A 206 -7.55 0.55 -8.51
CA LYS A 206 -6.86 -0.73 -8.69
C LYS A 206 -6.75 -1.11 -10.16
N ALA A 207 -7.83 -0.98 -10.92
CA ALA A 207 -7.85 -1.33 -12.35
C ALA A 207 -6.95 -0.39 -13.18
N ALA A 208 -6.97 0.91 -12.91
CA ALA A 208 -6.09 1.87 -13.56
C ALA A 208 -4.61 1.62 -13.21
N ALA A 209 -4.30 1.45 -11.92
CA ALA A 209 -2.95 1.15 -11.45
C ALA A 209 -2.41 -0.19 -11.99
N THR A 210 -3.26 -1.21 -12.13
CA THR A 210 -2.88 -2.50 -12.73
C THR A 210 -2.47 -2.32 -14.19
N ARG A 211 -3.29 -1.66 -15.01
CA ARG A 211 -2.96 -1.37 -16.42
C ARG A 211 -1.67 -0.56 -16.56
N TYR A 212 -1.46 0.40 -15.67
CA TYR A 212 -0.20 1.16 -15.65
C TYR A 212 1.00 0.25 -15.36
N LEU A 213 0.94 -0.59 -14.33
CA LEU A 213 2.04 -1.50 -14.02
C LEU A 213 2.28 -2.55 -15.13
N GLU A 214 1.25 -2.98 -15.85
CA GLU A 214 1.39 -3.84 -17.04
C GLU A 214 2.14 -3.15 -18.18
N SER A 215 2.07 -1.82 -18.29
CA SER A 215 2.76 -1.06 -19.35
C SER A 215 4.24 -0.78 -19.09
N VAL A 216 4.67 -0.87 -17.82
CA VAL A 216 6.06 -0.56 -17.41
C VAL A 216 6.87 -1.79 -17.01
N LEU A 217 6.23 -2.96 -16.92
CA LEU A 217 6.87 -4.26 -16.75
C LEU A 217 7.37 -4.81 -18.11
#